data_AF-A0A936HTV1-F1
#
_entry.id   AF-A0A936HTV1-F1
#
_cell.length_a   1.000
_cell.length_b   1.000
_cell.length_c   1.000
_cell.angle_alpha   90.00
_cell.angle_beta   90.00
_cell.angle_gamma   90.00
#
_symmetry.space_group_name_H-M   'P 1'
#
loop_
_entity.id
_entity.type
_entity.pdbx_description
1 polymer ?
#
loop_
_entity_poly.entity_id
_entity_poly.type
_entity_poly.pdbx_seq_one_letter_code
_entity_poly.pdbx_strand_id
1 'polypeptide(L)'
;MHFLFKTAYAQDVALFKHGGQKFWYALLAVALVAAPFLLSEYALSQFTFIGIYAIVCLGLMLLSGFTGQVSLGHAGFLAMGAYTEAWLQSMGWPFVLSLTMSALVAGITGILVGLPALRVKGIYLAIATLAFGFIIEEAVVRAEHITGGNAGRQLEKLVIAGIDFDDGINYYYLVTAIAVLCVLGVLNLLRSPTGRAFVAIRDSEVSAQSMGINLAYYKTVAFALSAALAGIAGALYAHKIRFITPDQFGFLQSIELLMMVVIGGLGSIQGAIFGPAFWFIVQQVIVIGKDWLPPALGQQTGLQPTIFGFILIAVVLFEPMGLYGRWLKFRTFLQIFPFYRKGMFKRQKSYMKSERMK
;
A
#
# COMPACT_ATOMS: atom_id res chain seq x y z
N MET A 1 -21.78 12.36 21.46
CA MET A 1 -22.13 12.11 20.03
C MET A 1 -22.37 13.44 19.34
N HIS A 2 -21.64 13.75 18.26
CA HIS A 2 -21.98 14.88 17.40
C HIS A 2 -22.88 14.36 16.27
N PHE A 3 -24.16 14.73 16.29
CA PHE A 3 -25.08 14.44 15.20
C PHE A 3 -24.85 15.45 14.08
N LEU A 4 -24.69 14.94 12.86
CA LEU A 4 -24.52 15.78 11.69
C LEU A 4 -25.83 15.92 10.97
N PHE A 5 -26.44 17.08 11.15
CA PHE A 5 -27.53 17.48 10.30
C PHE A 5 -26.92 17.90 8.97
N LYS A 6 -27.04 17.01 7.98
CA LYS A 6 -26.65 17.32 6.61
C LYS A 6 -27.74 18.17 5.98
N THR A 7 -27.39 19.35 5.49
CA THR A 7 -28.33 20.29 4.86
C THR A 7 -28.17 20.38 3.34
N ALA A 8 -27.09 19.84 2.79
CA ALA A 8 -26.82 19.85 1.35
C ALA A 8 -26.06 18.59 0.90
N TYR A 9 -26.33 18.14 -0.34
CA TYR A 9 -25.66 16.97 -0.94
C TYR A 9 -24.13 17.12 -1.03
N ALA A 10 -23.64 18.35 -1.24
CA ALA A 10 -22.19 18.64 -1.29
C ALA A 10 -21.45 18.26 0.01
N GLN A 11 -22.16 18.21 1.15
CA GLN A 11 -21.59 17.80 2.43
C GLN A 11 -21.23 16.31 2.49
N ASP A 12 -21.80 15.47 1.60
CA ASP A 12 -21.44 14.06 1.47
C ASP A 12 -20.13 13.83 0.71
N VAL A 13 -19.75 14.78 -0.13
CA VAL A 13 -18.56 14.69 -0.99
C VAL A 13 -17.34 15.39 -0.37
N ALA A 14 -17.57 16.26 0.64
CA ALA A 14 -16.54 17.01 1.33
C ALA A 14 -15.44 16.10 1.92
N LEU A 15 -14.17 16.49 1.71
CA LEU A 15 -13.01 15.73 2.21
C LEU A 15 -13.00 15.63 3.74
N PHE A 16 -13.34 16.72 4.41
CA PHE A 16 -13.43 16.79 5.87
C PHE A 16 -14.87 16.93 6.30
N LYS A 17 -15.37 15.98 7.08
CA LYS A 17 -16.76 15.98 7.52
C LYS A 17 -16.97 17.03 8.63
N HIS A 18 -16.02 17.20 9.57
CA HIS A 18 -16.12 18.14 10.72
C HIS A 18 -14.85 18.93 10.97
N GLY A 19 -14.99 20.04 11.71
CA GLY A 19 -13.87 20.83 12.24
C GLY A 19 -12.90 20.00 13.08
N GLY A 20 -13.38 19.05 13.89
CA GLY A 20 -12.52 18.14 14.64
C GLY A 20 -11.65 17.24 13.75
N GLN A 21 -12.17 16.78 12.61
CA GLN A 21 -11.34 16.04 11.65
C GLN A 21 -10.28 16.94 11.02
N LYS A 22 -10.64 18.18 10.65
CA LYS A 22 -9.67 19.16 10.15
C LYS A 22 -8.54 19.39 11.17
N PHE A 23 -8.88 19.53 12.45
CA PHE A 23 -7.89 19.68 13.52
C PHE A 23 -6.94 18.49 13.62
N TRP A 24 -7.45 17.25 13.66
CA TRP A 24 -6.58 16.06 13.76
C TRP A 24 -5.72 15.84 12.52
N TYR A 25 -6.23 16.11 11.32
CA TYR A 25 -5.45 16.01 10.08
C TYR A 25 -4.44 17.15 9.95
N ALA A 26 -4.76 18.36 10.43
CA ALA A 26 -3.80 19.45 10.51
C ALA A 26 -2.69 19.14 11.51
N LEU A 27 -3.02 18.57 12.68
CA LEU A 27 -2.05 18.10 13.66
C LEU A 27 -1.15 17.00 13.08
N LEU A 28 -1.72 16.05 12.33
CA LEU A 28 -0.95 15.03 11.61
C LEU A 28 0.02 15.68 10.60
N ALA A 29 -0.44 16.67 9.83
CA ALA A 29 0.40 17.37 8.87
C ALA A 29 1.55 18.11 9.57
N VAL A 30 1.27 18.80 10.69
CA VAL A 30 2.30 19.45 11.51
C VAL A 30 3.29 18.42 12.06
N ALA A 31 2.81 17.27 12.53
CA ALA A 31 3.67 16.19 13.02
C ALA A 31 4.58 15.61 11.93
N LEU A 32 4.07 15.41 10.71
CA LEU A 32 4.87 14.97 9.56
C LEU A 32 5.93 16.01 9.18
N VAL A 33 5.59 17.30 9.23
CA VAL A 33 6.57 18.37 8.97
C VAL A 33 7.61 18.48 10.11
N ALA A 34 7.21 18.25 11.36
CA ALA A 34 8.10 18.31 12.50
C ALA A 34 8.99 17.06 12.67
N ALA A 35 8.62 15.93 12.04
CA ALA A 35 9.27 14.63 12.23
C ALA A 35 10.80 14.65 12.04
N PRO A 36 11.37 15.32 11.01
CA PRO A 36 12.83 15.33 10.81
C PRO A 36 13.61 16.05 11.92
N PHE A 37 12.97 16.96 12.65
CA PHE A 37 13.61 17.71 13.74
C PHE A 37 13.55 16.96 15.08
N LEU A 38 12.69 15.95 15.19
CA LEU A 38 12.44 15.20 16.42
C LEU A 38 13.06 13.79 16.40
N LEU A 39 13.32 13.25 15.21
CA LEU A 39 13.72 11.86 15.01
C LEU A 39 15.19 11.74 14.62
N SER A 40 15.80 10.60 14.96
CA SER A 40 17.12 10.24 14.46
C SER A 40 17.09 9.93 12.96
N GLU A 41 18.23 10.03 12.28
CA GLU A 41 18.36 9.72 10.84
C GLU A 41 17.86 8.31 10.51
N TYR A 42 18.16 7.33 11.38
CA TYR A 42 17.67 5.98 11.24
C TYR A 42 16.14 5.91 11.28
N ALA A 43 15.51 6.53 12.28
CA ALA A 43 14.06 6.55 12.39
C ALA A 43 13.43 7.26 11.19
N LEU A 44 14.01 8.37 10.73
CA LEU A 44 13.56 9.09 9.54
C LEU A 44 13.63 8.23 8.27
N SER A 45 14.69 7.44 8.12
CA SER A 45 14.84 6.46 7.05
C SER A 45 13.72 5.40 7.10
N GLN A 46 13.38 4.88 8.29
CA GLN A 46 12.26 3.95 8.46
C GLN A 46 10.91 4.60 8.10
N PHE A 47 10.66 5.84 8.52
CA PHE A 47 9.45 6.58 8.12
C PHE A 47 9.36 6.81 6.61
N THR A 48 10.51 7.00 5.95
CA THR A 48 10.58 7.11 4.49
C THR A 48 10.16 5.79 3.84
N PHE A 49 10.65 4.64 4.33
CA PHE A 49 10.19 3.33 3.86
C PHE A 49 8.70 3.12 4.11
N ILE A 50 8.19 3.50 5.28
CA ILE A 50 6.75 3.44 5.57
C ILE A 50 5.96 4.25 4.53
N GLY A 51 6.44 5.44 4.15
CA GLY A 51 5.82 6.27 3.11
C GLY A 51 5.79 5.60 1.73
N ILE A 52 6.93 5.03 1.30
CA ILE A 52 7.05 4.31 0.02
C ILE A 52 6.10 3.10 0.00
N TYR A 53 6.18 2.25 1.01
CA TYR A 53 5.34 1.05 1.10
C TYR A 53 3.87 1.38 1.33
N ALA A 54 3.53 2.53 1.93
CA ALA A 54 2.15 3.01 1.99
C ALA A 54 1.60 3.32 0.59
N ILE A 55 2.40 3.87 -0.33
CA ILE A 55 1.97 4.08 -1.73
C ILE A 55 1.70 2.74 -2.42
N VAL A 56 2.59 1.75 -2.26
CA VAL A 56 2.37 0.39 -2.79
C VAL A 56 1.10 -0.23 -2.22
N CYS A 57 0.95 -0.14 -0.90
CA CYS A 57 -0.22 -0.68 -0.20
C CYS A 57 -1.50 0.06 -0.57
N LEU A 58 -1.45 1.35 -0.90
CA LEU A 58 -2.60 2.09 -1.44
C LEU A 58 -3.00 1.56 -2.82
N GLY A 59 -2.01 1.31 -3.69
CA GLY A 59 -2.22 0.64 -4.97
C GLY A 59 -2.88 -0.72 -4.80
N LEU A 60 -2.31 -1.58 -3.95
CA LEU A 60 -2.85 -2.91 -3.68
C LEU A 60 -4.21 -2.85 -2.96
N MET A 61 -4.45 -1.88 -2.09
CA MET A 61 -5.73 -1.65 -1.42
C MET A 61 -6.81 -1.23 -2.42
N LEU A 62 -6.47 -0.45 -3.44
CA LEU A 62 -7.39 -0.10 -4.52
C LEU A 62 -7.87 -1.37 -5.25
N LEU A 63 -6.94 -2.26 -5.59
CA LEU A 63 -7.23 -3.50 -6.32
C LEU A 63 -7.90 -4.54 -5.42
N SER A 64 -7.22 -5.01 -4.38
CA SER A 64 -7.71 -6.09 -3.52
C SER A 64 -8.75 -5.63 -2.50
N GLY A 65 -8.58 -4.45 -1.92
CA GLY A 65 -9.47 -3.94 -0.87
C GLY A 65 -10.77 -3.34 -1.39
N PHE A 66 -10.71 -2.52 -2.44
CA PHE A 66 -11.88 -1.79 -2.94
C PHE A 66 -12.55 -2.46 -4.14
N THR A 67 -11.83 -3.18 -5.00
CA THR A 67 -12.41 -3.87 -6.18
C THR A 67 -12.60 -5.37 -5.99
N GLY A 68 -11.96 -5.96 -4.97
CA GLY A 68 -12.05 -7.40 -4.66
C GLY A 68 -11.20 -8.30 -5.56
N GLN A 69 -10.20 -7.74 -6.25
CA GLN A 69 -9.29 -8.49 -7.12
C GLN A 69 -7.99 -8.80 -6.37
N VAL A 70 -7.72 -10.07 -6.09
CA VAL A 70 -6.47 -10.48 -5.42
C VAL A 70 -5.31 -10.39 -6.42
N SER A 71 -4.18 -9.82 -5.99
CA SER A 71 -2.95 -9.73 -6.78
C SER A 71 -1.75 -10.24 -5.99
N LEU A 72 -1.17 -11.35 -6.47
CA LEU A 72 0.08 -11.94 -5.98
C LEU A 72 1.29 -11.59 -6.86
N GLY A 73 1.11 -10.68 -7.83
CA GLY A 73 2.17 -10.19 -8.72
C GLY A 73 2.53 -8.72 -8.49
N HIS A 74 2.16 -8.15 -7.35
CA HIS A 74 2.29 -6.71 -7.11
C HIS A 74 3.74 -6.23 -7.06
N ALA A 75 4.66 -7.10 -6.62
CA ALA A 75 6.09 -6.83 -6.68
C ALA A 75 6.61 -6.68 -8.12
N GLY A 76 5.98 -7.33 -9.10
CA GLY A 76 6.29 -7.11 -10.51
C GLY A 76 6.00 -5.67 -10.98
N PHE A 77 4.86 -5.10 -10.57
CA PHE A 77 4.56 -3.70 -10.89
C PHE A 77 5.52 -2.72 -10.19
N LEU A 78 5.93 -3.07 -8.95
CA LEU A 78 6.98 -2.34 -8.24
C LEU A 78 8.32 -2.40 -9.00
N ALA A 79 8.70 -3.58 -9.50
CA ALA A 79 9.90 -3.79 -10.30
C ALA A 79 9.87 -2.95 -11.59
N MET A 80 8.75 -2.96 -12.32
CA MET A 80 8.60 -2.17 -13.54
C MET A 80 8.84 -0.68 -13.28
N GLY A 81 8.30 -0.14 -12.18
CA GLY A 81 8.57 1.23 -11.77
C GLY A 81 10.04 1.48 -11.42
N ALA A 82 10.63 0.60 -10.61
CA ALA A 82 12.02 0.72 -10.17
C ALA A 82 13.01 0.69 -11.34
N TYR A 83 12.87 -0.27 -12.26
CA TYR A 83 13.75 -0.42 -13.42
C TYR A 83 13.52 0.65 -14.49
N THR A 84 12.27 1.09 -14.70
CA THR A 84 11.99 2.22 -15.60
C THR A 84 12.65 3.49 -15.09
N GLU A 85 12.56 3.76 -13.79
CA GLU A 85 13.20 4.90 -13.15
C GLU A 85 14.73 4.83 -13.30
N ALA A 86 15.32 3.69 -12.94
CA ALA A 86 16.77 3.48 -13.01
C ALA A 86 17.33 3.64 -14.43
N TRP A 87 16.57 3.21 -15.44
CA TRP A 87 16.94 3.35 -16.83
C TRP A 87 16.84 4.79 -17.32
N LEU A 88 15.72 5.48 -17.07
CA LEU A 88 15.55 6.87 -17.50
C LEU A 88 16.51 7.83 -16.80
N GLN A 89 16.78 7.62 -15.51
CA GLN A 89 17.76 8.41 -14.76
C GLN A 89 19.17 8.25 -15.33
N SER A 90 19.56 7.04 -15.74
CA SER A 90 20.86 6.84 -16.39
C SER A 90 20.99 7.54 -17.76
N MET A 91 19.87 7.98 -18.35
CA MET A 91 19.85 8.81 -19.56
C MET A 91 19.80 10.31 -19.25
N GLY A 92 19.88 10.69 -17.98
CA GLY A 92 19.82 12.08 -17.53
C GLY A 92 18.42 12.70 -17.57
N TRP A 93 17.35 11.89 -17.54
CA TRP A 93 15.99 12.42 -17.55
C TRP A 93 15.65 13.12 -16.22
N PRO A 94 14.92 14.24 -16.25
CA PRO A 94 14.48 14.90 -15.02
C PRO A 94 13.60 13.98 -14.16
N PHE A 95 13.81 14.01 -12.84
CA PHE A 95 13.11 13.14 -11.87
C PHE A 95 11.59 13.14 -12.00
N VAL A 96 10.98 14.32 -12.18
CA VAL A 96 9.52 14.40 -12.31
C VAL A 96 9.04 13.63 -13.53
N LEU A 97 9.79 13.70 -14.62
CA LEU A 97 9.43 13.07 -15.89
C LEU A 97 9.70 11.57 -15.83
N SER A 98 10.83 11.13 -15.27
CA SER A 98 11.10 9.71 -15.02
C SER A 98 10.06 9.08 -14.10
N LEU A 99 9.68 9.76 -13.01
CA LEU A 99 8.67 9.29 -12.07
C LEU A 99 7.30 9.09 -12.75
N THR A 100 6.89 10.05 -13.60
CA THR A 100 5.63 9.92 -14.35
C THR A 100 5.70 8.79 -15.37
N MET A 101 6.83 8.59 -16.04
CA MET A 101 7.01 7.47 -16.98
C MET A 101 7.01 6.12 -16.26
N SER A 102 7.63 6.03 -15.08
CA SER A 102 7.59 4.84 -14.22
C SER A 102 6.15 4.47 -13.83
N ALA A 103 5.32 5.47 -13.50
CA ALA A 103 3.89 5.28 -13.25
C ALA A 103 3.13 4.83 -14.51
N LEU A 104 3.42 5.41 -15.67
CA LEU A 104 2.76 5.09 -16.94
C LEU A 104 3.10 3.69 -17.44
N VAL A 105 4.39 3.30 -17.41
CA VAL A 105 4.84 1.97 -17.81
C VAL A 105 4.25 0.90 -16.89
N ALA A 106 4.25 1.13 -15.58
CA ALA A 106 3.59 0.24 -14.64
C ALA A 106 2.06 0.20 -14.87
N GLY A 107 1.42 1.34 -15.15
CA GLY A 107 0.00 1.39 -15.48
C GLY A 107 -0.38 0.64 -16.76
N ILE A 108 0.41 0.79 -17.83
CA ILE A 108 0.22 0.09 -19.11
C ILE A 108 0.40 -1.41 -18.92
N THR A 109 1.44 -1.84 -18.20
CA THR A 109 1.59 -3.27 -17.86
C THR A 109 0.43 -3.76 -17.00
N GLY A 110 -0.10 -2.94 -16.10
CA GLY A 110 -1.34 -3.21 -15.37
C GLY A 110 -2.55 -3.44 -16.30
N ILE A 111 -2.71 -2.66 -17.37
CA ILE A 111 -3.76 -2.88 -18.38
C ILE A 111 -3.54 -4.21 -19.10
N LEU A 112 -2.31 -4.51 -19.50
CA LEU A 112 -1.97 -5.76 -20.20
C LEU A 112 -2.29 -6.99 -19.35
N VAL A 113 -2.11 -6.93 -18.03
CA VAL A 113 -2.49 -7.99 -17.09
C VAL A 113 -3.97 -7.98 -16.78
N GLY A 114 -4.54 -6.78 -16.67
CA GLY A 114 -5.95 -6.56 -16.36
C GLY A 114 -6.86 -7.17 -17.41
N LEU A 115 -6.43 -7.24 -18.67
CA LEU A 115 -7.21 -7.82 -19.78
C LEU A 115 -7.40 -9.35 -19.68
N PRO A 116 -6.35 -10.19 -19.53
CA PRO A 116 -6.50 -11.61 -19.23
C PRO A 116 -7.22 -11.87 -17.90
N ALA A 117 -6.96 -11.02 -16.89
CA ALA A 117 -7.59 -11.11 -15.58
C ALA A 117 -9.13 -11.05 -15.62
N LEU A 118 -9.71 -10.43 -16.65
CA LEU A 118 -11.17 -10.39 -16.84
C LEU A 118 -11.81 -11.77 -17.01
N ARG A 119 -11.04 -12.77 -17.47
CA ARG A 119 -11.54 -14.12 -17.79
C ARG A 119 -11.50 -15.06 -16.58
N VAL A 120 -10.83 -14.69 -15.50
CA VAL A 120 -10.58 -15.55 -14.33
C VAL A 120 -11.07 -14.87 -13.05
N LYS A 121 -11.45 -15.66 -12.04
CA LYS A 121 -11.97 -15.15 -10.76
C LYS A 121 -11.31 -15.82 -9.56
N GLY A 122 -11.30 -15.11 -8.43
CA GLY A 122 -10.84 -15.64 -7.15
C GLY A 122 -9.39 -16.14 -7.20
N ILE A 123 -9.19 -17.40 -6.80
CA ILE A 123 -7.86 -18.00 -6.69
C ILE A 123 -7.16 -18.11 -8.05
N TYR A 124 -7.90 -18.36 -9.13
CA TYR A 124 -7.31 -18.41 -10.48
C TYR A 124 -6.72 -17.07 -10.91
N LEU A 125 -7.35 -15.97 -10.51
CA LEU A 125 -6.80 -14.63 -10.73
C LEU A 125 -5.50 -14.44 -9.95
N ALA A 126 -5.46 -14.88 -8.69
CA ALA A 126 -4.26 -14.80 -7.87
C ALA A 126 -3.09 -15.57 -8.52
N ILE A 127 -3.33 -16.80 -8.99
CA ILE A 127 -2.33 -17.61 -9.71
C ILE A 127 -1.88 -16.91 -11.00
N ALA A 128 -2.81 -16.33 -11.77
CA ALA A 128 -2.47 -15.62 -13.00
C ALA A 128 -1.57 -14.39 -12.72
N THR A 129 -1.88 -13.62 -11.66
CA THR A 129 -1.03 -12.48 -11.28
C THR A 129 0.34 -12.90 -10.76
N LEU A 130 0.42 -14.04 -10.07
CA LEU A 130 1.69 -14.63 -9.63
C LEU A 130 2.56 -15.04 -10.82
N ALA A 131 1.98 -15.71 -11.82
CA ALA A 131 2.67 -16.06 -13.05
C ALA A 131 3.17 -14.81 -13.78
N PHE A 132 2.36 -13.74 -13.82
CA PHE A 132 2.80 -12.46 -14.35
C PHE A 132 3.97 -11.85 -13.58
N GLY A 133 3.97 -11.93 -12.25
CA GLY A 133 5.11 -11.50 -11.43
C GLY A 133 6.41 -12.17 -11.86
N PHE A 134 6.40 -13.49 -12.01
CA PHE A 134 7.55 -14.25 -12.52
C PHE A 134 7.94 -13.87 -13.96
N ILE A 135 6.97 -13.59 -14.83
CA ILE A 135 7.26 -13.13 -16.19
C ILE A 135 7.98 -11.78 -16.17
N ILE A 136 7.57 -10.84 -15.30
CA ILE A 136 8.29 -9.57 -15.16
C ILE A 136 9.69 -9.81 -14.63
N GLU A 137 9.84 -10.60 -13.57
CA GLU A 137 11.14 -10.89 -12.96
C GLU A 137 12.12 -11.44 -14.01
N GLU A 138 11.69 -12.43 -14.79
CA GLU A 138 12.47 -13.01 -15.89
C GLU A 138 12.70 -12.00 -17.03
N ALA A 139 11.71 -11.18 -17.38
CA ALA A 139 11.86 -10.16 -18.41
C ALA A 139 12.89 -9.10 -18.02
N VAL A 140 12.91 -8.69 -16.75
CA VAL A 140 13.90 -7.78 -16.18
C VAL A 140 15.29 -8.41 -16.25
N VAL A 141 15.43 -9.68 -15.90
CA VAL A 141 16.73 -10.39 -15.98
C VAL A 141 17.22 -10.47 -17.42
N ARG A 142 16.36 -10.81 -18.38
CA ARG A 142 16.73 -10.95 -19.81
C ARG A 142 17.01 -9.63 -20.51
N ALA A 143 16.44 -8.52 -20.03
CA ALA A 143 16.62 -7.20 -20.62
C ALA A 143 17.97 -6.56 -20.20
N GLU A 144 19.08 -7.29 -20.31
CA GLU A 144 20.39 -6.91 -19.77
C GLU A 144 20.83 -5.49 -20.16
N HIS A 145 20.59 -5.09 -21.40
CA HIS A 145 20.92 -3.74 -21.89
C HIS A 145 20.17 -2.62 -21.14
N ILE A 146 18.97 -2.89 -20.64
CA ILE A 146 18.10 -1.89 -19.98
C ILE A 146 18.23 -2.00 -18.46
N THR A 147 18.37 -3.20 -17.91
CA THR A 147 18.26 -3.46 -16.47
C THR A 147 19.58 -3.81 -15.79
N GLY A 148 20.63 -4.15 -16.56
CA GLY A 148 21.86 -4.75 -16.02
C GLY A 148 21.71 -6.25 -15.71
N GLY A 149 20.56 -6.85 -15.99
CA GLY A 149 20.30 -8.28 -15.77
C GLY A 149 20.47 -8.69 -14.30
N ASN A 150 21.12 -9.84 -14.08
CA ASN A 150 21.39 -10.36 -12.73
C ASN A 150 22.39 -9.51 -11.93
N ALA A 151 23.19 -8.67 -12.59
CA ALA A 151 24.14 -7.79 -11.89
C ALA A 151 23.41 -6.62 -11.20
N GLY A 152 22.14 -6.37 -11.52
CA GLY A 152 21.38 -5.23 -11.02
C GLY A 152 21.82 -3.90 -11.64
N ARG A 153 21.23 -2.81 -11.15
CA ARG A 153 21.51 -1.45 -11.60
C ARG A 153 21.69 -0.51 -10.42
N GLN A 154 22.77 0.25 -10.46
CA GLN A 154 22.98 1.35 -9.53
C GLN A 154 22.28 2.62 -10.04
N LEU A 155 21.67 3.37 -9.13
CA LEU A 155 21.10 4.68 -9.43
C LEU A 155 22.08 5.77 -9.02
N GLU A 156 22.15 6.81 -9.86
CA GLU A 156 22.87 8.03 -9.54
C GLU A 156 22.15 8.83 -8.45
N LYS A 157 22.89 9.78 -7.84
CA LYS A 157 22.35 10.64 -6.80
C LYS A 157 21.20 11.48 -7.34
N LEU A 158 20.12 11.56 -6.59
CA LEU A 158 18.97 12.36 -6.97
C LEU A 158 19.24 13.85 -6.70
N VAL A 159 19.56 14.61 -7.75
CA VAL A 159 19.72 16.07 -7.67
C VAL A 159 18.60 16.73 -8.46
N ILE A 160 17.74 17.49 -7.78
CA ILE A 160 16.64 18.22 -8.42
C ILE A 160 16.95 19.72 -8.30
N ALA A 161 17.15 20.38 -9.45
CA ALA A 161 17.41 21.82 -9.52
C ALA A 161 18.56 22.31 -8.60
N GLY A 162 19.61 21.49 -8.43
CA GLY A 162 20.78 21.80 -7.60
C GLY A 162 20.64 21.48 -6.11
N ILE A 163 19.49 20.98 -5.66
CA ILE A 163 19.28 20.47 -4.30
C ILE A 163 19.49 18.97 -4.28
N ASP A 164 20.27 18.48 -3.33
CA ASP A 164 20.53 17.07 -3.14
C ASP A 164 19.40 16.39 -2.35
N PHE A 165 18.86 15.30 -2.92
CA PHE A 165 17.82 14.44 -2.37
C PHE A 165 18.36 13.02 -2.10
N ASP A 166 19.67 12.86 -1.93
CA ASP A 166 20.35 11.57 -1.78
C ASP A 166 19.77 10.68 -0.66
N ASP A 167 19.78 11.17 0.58
CA ASP A 167 19.17 10.53 1.74
C ASP A 167 19.06 11.55 2.88
N GLY A 168 18.01 11.45 3.68
CA GLY A 168 17.76 12.32 4.82
C GLY A 168 16.49 13.16 4.68
N ILE A 169 16.56 14.41 5.16
CA ILE A 169 15.38 15.26 5.37
C ILE A 169 14.67 15.61 4.06
N ASN A 170 15.43 16.00 3.03
CA ASN A 170 14.87 16.40 1.73
C ASN A 170 14.12 15.24 1.07
N TYR A 171 14.72 14.04 1.11
CA TYR A 171 14.12 12.85 0.52
C TYR A 171 12.86 12.42 1.28
N TYR A 172 12.88 12.50 2.61
CA TYR A 172 11.68 12.27 3.44
C TYR A 172 10.52 13.19 3.05
N TYR A 173 10.77 14.49 2.86
CA TYR A 173 9.72 15.42 2.45
C TYR A 173 9.19 15.13 1.05
N LEU A 174 10.06 14.76 0.11
CA LEU A 174 9.68 14.37 -1.24
C LEU A 174 8.74 13.14 -1.22
N VAL A 175 9.13 12.08 -0.52
CA VAL A 175 8.33 10.86 -0.38
C VAL A 175 7.01 11.16 0.32
N THR A 176 7.04 11.95 1.40
CA THR A 176 5.84 12.31 2.16
C THR A 176 4.87 13.12 1.31
N ALA A 177 5.37 14.08 0.53
CA ALA A 177 4.56 14.87 -0.39
C ALA A 177 3.88 14.00 -1.45
N ILE A 178 4.64 13.10 -2.09
CA ILE A 178 4.08 12.17 -3.09
C ILE A 178 3.07 11.22 -2.45
N ALA A 179 3.37 10.68 -1.26
CA ALA A 179 2.45 9.81 -0.54
C ALA A 179 1.13 10.52 -0.22
N VAL A 180 1.18 11.77 0.25
CA VAL A 180 -0.02 12.59 0.51
C VAL A 180 -0.80 12.82 -0.79
N LEU A 181 -0.13 13.16 -1.90
CA LEU A 181 -0.77 13.34 -3.19
C LEU A 181 -1.46 12.05 -3.66
N CYS A 182 -0.81 10.89 -3.54
CA CYS A 182 -1.39 9.59 -3.87
C CYS A 182 -2.62 9.28 -2.99
N VAL A 183 -2.53 9.52 -1.67
CA VAL A 183 -3.67 9.34 -0.75
C VAL A 183 -4.85 10.23 -1.14
N LEU A 184 -4.59 11.52 -1.41
CA LEU A 184 -5.62 12.47 -1.84
C LEU A 184 -6.24 12.07 -3.19
N GLY A 185 -5.42 11.61 -4.13
CA GLY A 185 -5.85 11.08 -5.43
C GLY A 185 -6.79 9.89 -5.26
N VAL A 186 -6.42 8.90 -4.45
CA VAL A 186 -7.26 7.73 -4.17
C VAL A 186 -8.53 8.13 -3.40
N LEU A 187 -8.44 9.04 -2.43
CA LEU A 187 -9.62 9.56 -1.72
C LEU A 187 -10.61 10.26 -2.66
N ASN A 188 -10.13 11.03 -3.63
CA ASN A 188 -10.96 11.67 -4.64
C ASN A 188 -11.57 10.61 -5.59
N LEU A 189 -10.78 9.64 -6.01
CA LEU A 189 -11.21 8.53 -6.86
C LEU A 189 -12.35 7.73 -6.21
N LEU A 190 -12.23 7.36 -4.94
CA LEU A 190 -13.26 6.60 -4.23
C LEU A 190 -14.57 7.37 -4.03
N ARG A 191 -14.54 8.71 -4.08
CA ARG A 191 -15.74 9.57 -4.04
C ARG A 191 -16.36 9.78 -5.42
N SER A 192 -15.65 9.48 -6.49
CA SER A 192 -16.12 9.60 -7.87
C SER A 192 -16.99 8.39 -8.29
N PRO A 193 -17.68 8.45 -9.44
CA PRO A 193 -18.47 7.32 -9.96
C PRO A 193 -17.64 6.06 -10.17
N THR A 194 -16.38 6.18 -10.59
CA THR A 194 -15.49 5.04 -10.82
C THR A 194 -15.19 4.30 -9.51
N GLY A 195 -14.93 5.03 -8.44
CA GLY A 195 -14.73 4.48 -7.10
C GLY A 195 -15.97 3.77 -6.55
N ARG A 196 -17.17 4.31 -6.78
CA ARG A 196 -18.42 3.64 -6.41
C ARG A 196 -18.63 2.34 -7.21
N ALA A 197 -18.26 2.32 -8.48
CA ALA A 197 -18.30 1.12 -9.31
C ALA A 197 -17.35 0.04 -8.78
N PHE A 198 -16.14 0.40 -8.32
CA PHE A 198 -15.22 -0.54 -7.69
C PHE A 198 -15.82 -1.24 -6.47
N VAL A 199 -16.42 -0.47 -5.57
CA VAL A 199 -17.07 -1.02 -4.36
C VAL A 199 -18.25 -1.93 -4.74
N ALA A 200 -19.06 -1.54 -5.72
CA ALA A 200 -20.15 -2.37 -6.21
C ALA A 200 -19.66 -3.71 -6.80
N ILE A 201 -18.57 -3.68 -7.57
CA ILE A 201 -17.95 -4.89 -8.15
C ILE A 201 -17.44 -5.82 -7.04
N ARG A 202 -16.79 -5.26 -6.01
CA ARG A 202 -16.30 -6.04 -4.86
C ARG A 202 -17.43 -6.73 -4.10
N ASP A 203 -18.53 -6.02 -3.88
CA ASP A 203 -19.65 -6.55 -3.08
C ASP A 203 -20.41 -7.65 -3.85
N SER A 204 -20.69 -7.45 -5.14
CA SER A 204 -21.25 -8.48 -6.02
C SER A 204 -21.10 -8.12 -7.49
N GLU A 205 -20.28 -8.87 -8.23
CA GLU A 205 -20.12 -8.68 -9.68
C GLU A 205 -21.44 -8.83 -10.45
N VAL A 206 -22.28 -9.79 -10.05
CA VAL A 206 -23.59 -10.05 -10.70
C VAL A 206 -24.53 -8.86 -10.48
N SER A 207 -24.55 -8.30 -9.26
CA SER A 207 -25.38 -7.14 -8.95
C SER A 207 -24.86 -5.87 -9.62
N ALA A 208 -23.55 -5.69 -9.69
CA ALA A 208 -22.94 -4.58 -10.42
C ALA A 208 -23.31 -4.62 -11.91
N GLN A 209 -23.24 -5.82 -12.52
CA GLN A 209 -23.59 -6.01 -13.93
C GLN A 209 -25.07 -5.76 -14.22
N SER A 210 -25.98 -6.19 -13.34
CA SER A 210 -27.42 -5.92 -13.50
C SER A 210 -27.77 -4.44 -13.38
N MET A 211 -26.96 -3.66 -12.67
CA MET A 211 -27.05 -2.19 -12.60
C MET A 211 -26.37 -1.48 -13.79
N GLY A 212 -25.90 -2.22 -14.82
CA GLY A 212 -25.30 -1.65 -16.02
C GLY A 212 -23.82 -1.27 -15.89
N ILE A 213 -23.12 -1.72 -14.85
CA ILE A 213 -21.69 -1.44 -14.66
C ILE A 213 -20.87 -2.35 -15.58
N ASN A 214 -20.04 -1.76 -16.44
CA ASN A 214 -19.10 -2.50 -17.28
C ASN A 214 -17.94 -3.08 -16.45
N LEU A 215 -18.08 -4.34 -16.03
CA LEU A 215 -17.09 -5.04 -15.21
C LEU A 215 -15.69 -5.03 -15.83
N ALA A 216 -15.60 -5.23 -17.16
CA ALA A 216 -14.33 -5.30 -17.88
C ALA A 216 -13.57 -3.98 -17.76
N TYR A 217 -14.22 -2.87 -18.12
CA TYR A 217 -13.62 -1.55 -18.05
C TYR A 217 -13.13 -1.21 -16.64
N TYR A 218 -13.99 -1.36 -15.63
CA TYR A 218 -13.63 -0.97 -14.25
C TYR A 218 -12.56 -1.87 -13.63
N LYS A 219 -12.55 -3.18 -13.92
CA LYS A 219 -11.47 -4.07 -13.45
C LYS A 219 -10.13 -3.71 -14.11
N THR A 220 -10.11 -3.43 -15.41
CA THR A 220 -8.89 -3.03 -16.10
C THR A 220 -8.37 -1.68 -15.61
N VAL A 221 -9.27 -0.69 -15.40
CA VAL A 221 -8.89 0.60 -14.80
C VAL A 221 -8.36 0.43 -13.39
N ALA A 222 -8.96 -0.45 -12.57
CA ALA A 222 -8.45 -0.75 -11.24
C ALA A 222 -7.03 -1.33 -11.28
N PHE A 223 -6.76 -2.28 -12.17
CA PHE A 223 -5.41 -2.82 -12.39
C PHE A 223 -4.42 -1.74 -12.84
N ALA A 224 -4.81 -0.90 -13.79
CA ALA A 224 -3.96 0.17 -14.32
C ALA A 224 -3.57 1.17 -13.22
N LEU A 225 -4.55 1.67 -12.45
CA LEU A 225 -4.30 2.64 -11.38
C LEU A 225 -3.51 2.03 -10.22
N SER A 226 -3.80 0.78 -9.89
CA SER A 226 -3.08 0.03 -8.85
C SER A 226 -1.61 -0.16 -9.23
N ALA A 227 -1.36 -0.62 -10.46
CA ALA A 227 -0.02 -0.80 -10.98
C ALA A 227 0.73 0.54 -11.14
N ALA A 228 0.07 1.62 -11.55
CA ALA A 228 0.68 2.95 -11.61
C ALA A 228 1.14 3.45 -10.23
N LEU A 229 0.34 3.24 -9.18
CA LEU A 229 0.74 3.55 -7.80
C LEU A 229 1.92 2.70 -7.34
N ALA A 230 1.92 1.40 -7.65
CA ALA A 230 3.08 0.53 -7.40
C ALA A 230 4.32 1.00 -8.18
N GLY A 231 4.17 1.50 -9.42
CA GLY A 231 5.25 2.04 -10.22
C GLY A 231 5.88 3.30 -9.63
N ILE A 232 5.05 4.24 -9.14
CA ILE A 232 5.52 5.44 -8.41
C ILE A 232 6.33 5.02 -7.18
N ALA A 233 5.81 4.07 -6.40
CA ALA A 233 6.50 3.59 -5.23
C ALA A 233 7.79 2.83 -5.58
N GLY A 234 7.83 2.10 -6.70
CA GLY A 234 9.01 1.41 -7.18
C GLY A 234 10.14 2.36 -7.56
N ALA A 235 9.80 3.46 -8.24
CA ALA A 235 10.74 4.53 -8.55
C ALA A 235 11.34 5.14 -7.26
N LEU A 236 10.50 5.46 -6.27
CA LEU A 236 10.96 5.97 -4.97
C LEU A 236 11.76 4.93 -4.18
N TYR A 237 11.40 3.65 -4.29
CA TYR A 237 12.14 2.58 -3.65
C TYR A 237 13.56 2.49 -4.23
N ALA A 238 13.69 2.51 -5.56
CA ALA A 238 14.98 2.44 -6.25
C ALA A 238 15.93 3.59 -5.84
N HIS A 239 15.44 4.83 -5.76
CA HIS A 239 16.24 5.97 -5.29
C HIS A 239 16.66 5.84 -3.83
N LYS A 240 15.81 5.25 -2.99
CA LYS A 240 16.12 5.06 -1.56
C LYS A 240 17.22 4.03 -1.33
N ILE A 241 17.21 2.91 -2.07
CA ILE A 241 18.19 1.83 -1.87
C ILE A 241 19.42 1.96 -2.77
N ARG A 242 19.34 2.76 -3.83
CA ARG A 242 20.40 3.07 -4.83
C ARG A 242 20.96 1.89 -5.63
N PHE A 243 20.62 0.67 -5.27
CA PHE A 243 21.04 -0.53 -5.96
C PHE A 243 19.91 -1.54 -5.98
N ILE A 244 19.34 -1.74 -7.17
CA ILE A 244 18.22 -2.66 -7.39
C ILE A 244 18.73 -3.95 -8.03
N THR A 245 18.25 -5.08 -7.52
CA THR A 245 18.47 -6.41 -8.12
C THR A 245 17.14 -7.10 -8.37
N PRO A 246 17.02 -7.99 -9.38
CA PRO A 246 15.74 -8.61 -9.71
C PRO A 246 15.13 -9.44 -8.57
N ASP A 247 15.96 -10.11 -7.78
CA ASP A 247 15.58 -10.96 -6.62
C ASP A 247 14.76 -10.19 -5.56
N GLN A 248 15.00 -8.88 -5.40
CA GLN A 248 14.26 -8.02 -4.46
C GLN A 248 12.75 -7.96 -4.78
N PHE A 249 12.34 -8.23 -6.02
CA PHE A 249 10.97 -8.09 -6.48
C PHE A 249 10.24 -9.41 -6.71
N GLY A 250 10.73 -10.50 -6.09
CA GLY A 250 10.16 -11.83 -6.26
C GLY A 250 8.80 -12.06 -5.60
N PHE A 251 8.35 -13.32 -5.65
CA PHE A 251 7.07 -13.76 -5.08
C PHE A 251 6.94 -13.45 -3.57
N LEU A 252 8.02 -13.61 -2.80
CA LEU A 252 8.00 -13.36 -1.37
C LEU A 252 7.62 -11.90 -1.06
N GLN A 253 8.20 -10.95 -1.80
CA GLN A 253 7.87 -9.52 -1.69
C GLN A 253 6.38 -9.26 -1.96
N SER A 254 5.76 -9.97 -2.91
CA SER A 254 4.32 -9.85 -3.16
C SER A 254 3.47 -10.37 -2.00
N ILE A 255 3.88 -11.45 -1.34
CA ILE A 255 3.21 -11.94 -0.12
C ILE A 255 3.33 -10.91 1.00
N GLU A 256 4.51 -10.33 1.22
CA GLU A 256 4.71 -9.32 2.26
C GLU A 256 3.81 -8.10 2.04
N LEU A 257 3.72 -7.60 0.80
CA LEU A 257 2.82 -6.50 0.44
C LEU A 257 1.35 -6.86 0.72
N LEU A 258 0.93 -8.07 0.38
CA LEU A 258 -0.42 -8.56 0.69
C LEU A 258 -0.65 -8.62 2.20
N MET A 259 0.32 -9.12 2.96
CA MET A 259 0.24 -9.18 4.42
C MET A 259 0.13 -7.79 5.03
N MET A 260 0.92 -6.81 4.58
CA MET A 260 0.81 -5.42 5.04
C MET A 260 -0.63 -4.89 4.85
N VAL A 261 -1.24 -5.12 3.69
CA VAL A 261 -2.61 -4.68 3.40
C VAL A 261 -3.65 -5.43 4.25
N VAL A 262 -3.50 -6.74 4.43
CA VAL A 262 -4.39 -7.57 5.26
C VAL A 262 -4.33 -7.13 6.73
N ILE A 263 -3.12 -6.96 7.27
CA ILE A 263 -2.88 -6.50 8.64
C ILE A 263 -3.41 -5.08 8.85
N GLY A 264 -3.18 -4.19 7.88
CA GLY A 264 -3.70 -2.84 7.92
C GLY A 264 -5.23 -2.79 7.99
N GLY A 265 -5.90 -3.74 7.33
CA GLY A 265 -7.34 -3.89 7.28
C GLY A 265 -7.88 -3.62 5.88
N LEU A 266 -8.28 -4.69 5.18
CA LEU A 266 -8.81 -4.64 3.82
C LEU A 266 -10.04 -3.74 3.72
N GLY A 267 -10.10 -2.95 2.64
CA GLY A 267 -11.22 -2.05 2.34
C GLY A 267 -11.16 -0.71 3.08
N SER A 268 -10.01 -0.31 3.63
CA SER A 268 -9.80 0.99 4.28
C SER A 268 -8.53 1.67 3.78
N ILE A 269 -8.61 2.95 3.41
CA ILE A 269 -7.44 3.76 3.04
C ILE A 269 -6.48 3.90 4.23
N GLN A 270 -7.01 4.05 5.44
CA GLN A 270 -6.16 4.13 6.64
C GLN A 270 -5.40 2.83 6.88
N GLY A 271 -5.99 1.68 6.52
CA GLY A 271 -5.33 0.39 6.58
C GLY A 271 -4.10 0.31 5.68
N ALA A 272 -4.14 0.92 4.49
CA ALA A 272 -2.99 0.97 3.58
C ALA A 272 -1.78 1.73 4.16
N ILE A 273 -1.99 2.62 5.13
CA ILE A 273 -0.93 3.35 5.83
C ILE A 273 -0.51 2.59 7.10
N PHE A 274 -1.47 2.10 7.88
CA PHE A 274 -1.19 1.37 9.12
C PHE A 274 -0.50 0.02 8.90
N GLY A 275 -0.73 -0.64 7.76
CA GLY A 275 -0.09 -1.90 7.41
C GLY A 275 1.44 -1.80 7.36
N PRO A 276 2.01 -0.99 6.46
CA PRO A 276 3.45 -0.71 6.41
C PRO A 276 3.99 -0.13 7.71
N ALA A 277 3.27 0.82 8.33
CA ALA A 277 3.71 1.38 9.61
C ALA A 277 3.88 0.30 10.68
N PHE A 278 2.90 -0.61 10.81
CA PHE A 278 3.00 -1.74 11.72
C PHE A 278 4.15 -2.68 11.36
N TRP A 279 4.31 -3.01 10.07
CA TRP A 279 5.38 -3.88 9.59
C TRP A 279 6.75 -3.39 10.04
N PHE A 280 7.10 -2.14 9.69
CA PHE A 280 8.41 -1.57 10.02
C PHE A 280 8.58 -1.31 11.53
N ILE A 281 7.55 -0.83 12.22
CA ILE A 281 7.62 -0.59 13.67
C ILE A 281 7.81 -1.89 14.44
N VAL A 282 7.10 -2.97 14.09
CA VAL A 282 7.26 -4.25 14.78
C VAL A 282 8.66 -4.82 14.54
N GLN A 283 9.17 -4.76 13.31
CA GLN A 283 10.54 -5.19 13.04
C GLN A 283 11.54 -4.38 13.88
N GLN A 284 11.36 -3.06 13.98
CA GLN A 284 12.21 -2.20 14.81
C GLN A 284 12.14 -2.55 16.29
N VAL A 285 10.94 -2.80 16.83
CA VAL A 285 10.75 -3.20 18.23
C VAL A 285 11.42 -4.54 18.51
N ILE A 286 11.35 -5.50 17.57
CA ILE A 286 12.06 -6.78 17.71
C ILE A 286 13.57 -6.55 17.75
N VAL A 287 14.12 -5.72 16.86
CA VAL A 287 15.56 -5.41 16.83
C VAL A 287 16.01 -4.80 18.16
N ILE A 288 15.33 -3.76 18.64
CA ILE A 288 15.65 -3.13 19.94
C ILE A 288 15.48 -4.14 21.08
N GLY A 289 14.46 -5.01 21.02
CA GLY A 289 14.24 -6.03 22.04
C GLY A 289 15.32 -7.10 22.10
N LYS A 290 16.01 -7.39 20.99
CA LYS A 290 17.12 -8.34 20.96
C LYS A 290 18.31 -7.87 21.79
N ASP A 291 18.51 -6.56 21.93
CA ASP A 291 19.58 -5.99 22.77
C ASP A 291 19.39 -6.31 24.27
N TRP A 292 18.17 -6.68 24.67
CA TRP A 292 17.82 -7.03 26.05
C TRP A 292 17.88 -8.54 26.31
N LEU A 293 18.06 -9.36 25.27
CA LEU A 293 18.16 -10.81 25.41
C LEU A 293 19.61 -11.24 25.71
N PRO A 294 19.82 -12.37 26.40
CA PRO A 294 21.13 -12.97 26.54
C PRO A 294 21.81 -13.15 25.17
N PRO A 295 23.12 -12.89 25.01
CA PRO A 295 23.81 -12.93 23.71
C PRO A 295 23.66 -14.28 22.98
N ALA A 296 23.57 -15.37 23.73
CA ALA A 296 23.36 -16.72 23.21
C ALA A 296 22.02 -16.90 22.47
N LEU A 297 21.00 -16.12 22.81
CA LEU A 297 19.69 -16.12 22.14
C LEU A 297 19.59 -14.98 21.14
N GLY A 298 20.05 -13.78 21.49
CA GLY A 298 19.93 -12.58 20.64
C GLY A 298 20.66 -12.69 19.30
N GLN A 299 21.77 -13.43 19.23
CA GLN A 299 22.57 -13.60 18.00
C GLN A 299 22.12 -14.77 17.13
N GLN A 300 21.08 -15.52 17.49
CA GLN A 300 20.63 -16.65 16.67
C GLN A 300 20.07 -16.18 15.32
N THR A 301 20.61 -16.74 14.24
CA THR A 301 20.12 -16.54 12.88
C THR A 301 18.67 -17.02 12.78
N GLY A 302 17.77 -16.15 12.34
CA GLY A 302 16.37 -16.48 12.13
C GLY A 302 15.42 -16.17 13.31
N LEU A 303 15.93 -15.75 14.47
CA LEU A 303 15.06 -15.38 15.61
C LEU A 303 14.11 -14.22 15.25
N GLN A 304 14.62 -13.20 14.55
CA GLN A 304 13.82 -12.04 14.13
C GLN A 304 12.66 -12.42 13.19
N PRO A 305 12.89 -13.08 12.03
CA PRO A 305 11.79 -13.48 11.15
C PRO A 305 10.84 -14.48 11.80
N THR A 306 11.32 -15.32 12.73
CA THR A 306 10.47 -16.26 13.48
C THR A 306 9.51 -15.54 14.42
N ILE A 307 10.02 -14.64 15.28
CA ILE A 307 9.18 -13.84 16.19
C ILE A 307 8.21 -12.98 15.39
N PHE A 308 8.71 -12.37 14.32
CA PHE A 308 7.89 -11.56 13.43
C PHE A 308 6.73 -12.37 12.83
N GLY A 309 7.01 -13.57 12.30
CA GLY A 309 5.98 -14.49 11.78
C GLY A 309 4.94 -14.88 12.83
N PHE A 310 5.34 -15.18 14.07
CA PHE A 310 4.40 -15.45 15.16
C PHE A 310 3.50 -14.26 15.48
N ILE A 311 4.06 -13.04 15.51
CA ILE A 311 3.27 -11.81 15.71
C ILE A 311 2.28 -11.62 14.57
N LEU A 312 2.69 -11.86 13.32
CA LEU A 312 1.79 -11.75 12.17
C LEU A 312 0.63 -12.75 12.27
N ILE A 313 0.91 -14.01 12.59
CA ILE A 313 -0.13 -15.05 12.78
C ILE A 313 -1.10 -14.64 13.89
N ALA A 314 -0.59 -14.15 15.01
CA ALA A 314 -1.42 -13.68 16.11
C ALA A 314 -2.33 -12.52 15.68
N VAL A 315 -1.80 -11.52 14.97
CA VAL A 315 -2.61 -10.39 14.49
C VAL A 315 -3.70 -10.84 13.53
N VAL A 316 -3.39 -11.72 12.57
CA VAL A 316 -4.38 -12.25 11.62
C VAL A 316 -5.46 -13.07 12.34
N LEU A 317 -5.11 -13.84 13.37
CA LEU A 317 -6.05 -14.68 14.12
C LEU A 317 -6.95 -13.87 15.07
N PHE A 318 -6.40 -12.85 15.74
CA PHE A 318 -7.12 -12.06 16.75
C PHE A 318 -7.80 -10.79 16.19
N GLU A 319 -7.30 -10.21 15.11
CA GLU A 319 -7.84 -9.00 14.47
C GLU A 319 -8.18 -9.23 12.99
N PRO A 320 -9.29 -9.93 12.67
CA PRO A 320 -9.68 -10.22 11.29
C PRO A 320 -10.09 -8.99 10.46
N MET A 321 -10.38 -7.86 11.12
CA MET A 321 -10.65 -6.56 10.47
C MET A 321 -9.39 -5.70 10.33
N GLY A 322 -8.22 -6.25 10.68
CA GLY A 322 -6.95 -5.54 10.74
C GLY A 322 -6.88 -4.44 11.79
N LEU A 323 -5.78 -3.69 11.75
CA LEU A 323 -5.49 -2.56 12.65
C LEU A 323 -6.53 -1.45 12.54
N TYR A 324 -7.04 -1.19 11.34
CA TYR A 324 -8.13 -0.24 11.15
C TYR A 324 -9.40 -0.64 11.92
N GLY A 325 -9.73 -1.94 11.97
CA GLY A 325 -10.84 -2.44 12.78
C GLY A 325 -10.66 -2.16 14.27
N ARG A 326 -9.44 -2.32 14.79
CA ARG A 326 -9.11 -2.00 16.18
C ARG A 326 -9.22 -0.50 16.46
N TRP A 327 -8.72 0.33 15.54
CA TRP A 327 -8.87 1.79 15.61
C TRP A 327 -10.34 2.22 15.65
N LEU A 328 -11.20 1.61 14.83
CA LEU A 328 -12.63 1.91 14.82
C LEU A 328 -13.31 1.56 16.15
N LYS A 329 -12.99 0.39 16.73
CA LYS A 329 -13.48 0.00 18.06
C LYS A 329 -13.05 1.01 19.13
N PHE A 330 -11.77 1.39 19.14
CA PHE A 330 -11.22 2.36 20.09
C PHE A 330 -11.88 3.75 19.95
N ARG A 331 -12.00 4.25 18.72
CA ARG A 331 -12.68 5.52 18.44
C ARG A 331 -14.15 5.49 18.88
N THR A 332 -14.85 4.39 18.61
CA THR A 332 -16.26 4.20 19.00
C THR A 332 -16.40 4.17 20.52
N PHE A 333 -15.48 3.50 21.20
CA PHE A 333 -15.41 3.48 22.66
C PHE A 333 -15.27 4.90 23.24
N LEU A 334 -14.31 5.69 22.74
CA LEU A 334 -14.13 7.08 23.18
C LEU A 334 -15.34 7.98 22.87
N GLN A 335 -16.03 7.76 21.76
CA GLN A 335 -17.22 8.56 21.38
C GLN A 335 -18.45 8.27 22.23
N ILE A 336 -18.58 7.04 22.74
CA ILE A 336 -19.71 6.59 23.55
C ILE A 336 -19.40 6.73 25.05
N PHE A 337 -18.14 6.94 25.43
CA PHE A 337 -17.75 7.14 26.83
C PHE A 337 -18.53 8.31 27.47
N PRO A 338 -19.16 8.14 28.66
CA PRO A 338 -19.13 6.97 29.55
C PRO A 338 -20.27 5.94 29.35
N PHE A 339 -21.19 6.13 28.40
CA PHE A 339 -22.40 5.33 28.19
C PHE A 339 -22.18 3.97 27.50
N TYR A 340 -21.05 3.31 27.70
CA TYR A 340 -20.76 2.05 27.00
C TYR A 340 -21.59 0.88 27.54
N ARG A 341 -22.31 0.16 26.67
CA ARG A 341 -22.91 -1.14 27.01
C ARG A 341 -21.85 -2.25 26.84
N LYS A 342 -21.67 -3.10 27.87
CA LYS A 342 -20.71 -4.23 27.88
C LYS A 342 -20.81 -5.18 26.67
N GLY A 343 -21.96 -5.23 26.00
CA GLY A 343 -22.19 -6.09 24.82
C GLY A 343 -21.75 -5.51 23.46
N MET A 344 -21.46 -4.21 23.35
CA MET A 344 -21.27 -3.55 22.03
C MET A 344 -20.03 -4.01 21.26
N PHE A 345 -19.00 -4.49 21.97
CA PHE A 345 -17.73 -4.90 21.37
C PHE A 345 -17.55 -6.42 21.35
N LYS A 346 -18.58 -7.19 21.73
CA LYS A 346 -18.53 -8.65 21.70
C LYS A 346 -18.57 -9.10 20.23
N ARG A 347 -17.62 -9.95 19.83
CA ARG A 347 -17.53 -10.49 18.46
C ARG A 347 -18.84 -11.18 18.10
N GLN A 348 -19.68 -10.54 17.29
CA GLN A 348 -20.77 -11.23 16.61
C GLN A 348 -20.16 -12.06 15.49
N LYS A 349 -20.41 -13.38 15.49
CA LYS A 349 -20.10 -14.23 14.35
C LYS A 349 -21.05 -13.82 13.22
N SER A 350 -20.54 -13.05 12.26
CA SER A 350 -21.25 -12.79 11.01
C SER A 350 -21.09 -14.04 10.15
N TYR A 351 -22.09 -14.90 10.15
CA TYR A 351 -22.14 -16.02 9.21
C TYR A 351 -22.43 -15.44 7.83
N MET A 352 -21.49 -15.57 6.89
CA MET A 352 -21.78 -15.29 5.48
C MET A 352 -22.94 -16.21 5.05
N LYS A 353 -24.02 -15.61 4.53
CA LYS A 353 -25.22 -16.32 4.06
C LYS A 353 -24.95 -17.33 2.93
N SER A 354 -23.73 -17.43 2.41
CA SER A 354 -23.35 -18.38 1.36
C SER A 354 -23.35 -19.85 1.81
N GLU A 355 -23.42 -20.15 3.11
CA GLU A 355 -23.54 -21.54 3.59
C GLU A 355 -24.98 -22.04 3.73
N ARG A 356 -25.99 -21.22 3.39
CA ARG A 356 -27.41 -21.62 3.47
C ARG A 356 -28.01 -22.15 2.17
N MET A 357 -27.22 -22.22 1.10
CA MET A 357 -27.65 -22.83 -0.16
C MET A 357 -26.82 -24.10 -0.37
N LYS A 358 -27.18 -25.16 0.35
CA LYS A 358 -26.98 -26.54 -0.09
C LYS A 358 -28.34 -27.16 -0.32
#